data_AF-A0A411WWE3-F1
#
_entry.id   AF-A0A411WWE3-F1
#
_cell.length_a   1.000
_cell.length_b   1.000
_cell.length_c   1.000
_cell.angle_alpha   90.00
_cell.angle_beta   90.00
_cell.angle_gamma   90.00
#
_symmetry.space_group_name_H-M   'P 1'
#
loop_
_entity.id
_entity.type
_entity.pdbx_description
1 polymer ?
#
loop_
_entity_poly.entity_id
_entity_poly.type
_entity_poly.pdbx_seq_one_letter_code
_entity_poly.pdbx_strand_id
1 'polypeptide(L)'
;MHTNGDHAMNDLMKTLRQRCFAAAAIAAFALNAHAAIGSASAADVTLDGAPADAFAYQDGWNPHAGPMGDTSGFGTAFDAFGTGDFTLLAKYEDSGFPDTSPLTFTFAQAPGGTSGTWSVTNTGSDIITLDLVFAIHAGNQGGAWLFDDQVINPGATETLPGTWQILWTVGNNGSNPAFSNLTLFERDRVTTPVPEPGTYTMLLAGLVVTGVAMRRRNRAH
;
A
#
# COMPACT_ATOMS: atom_id res chain seq x y z
N MET A 1 -27.33 45.49 -20.55
CA MET A 1 -27.03 44.19 -21.20
C MET A 1 -25.52 44.11 -21.41
N HIS A 2 -24.81 43.65 -20.37
CA HIS A 2 -23.37 43.35 -20.29
C HIS A 2 -23.14 42.94 -18.82
N THR A 3 -22.48 41.86 -18.43
CA THR A 3 -21.94 40.67 -19.10
C THR A 3 -21.70 39.66 -17.98
N ASN A 4 -22.26 38.44 -18.08
CA ASN A 4 -22.07 37.29 -17.19
C ASN A 4 -20.64 36.69 -17.26
N GLY A 5 -19.60 37.53 -17.39
CA GLY A 5 -18.22 37.09 -17.63
C GLY A 5 -17.41 36.81 -16.36
N ASP A 6 -17.70 37.52 -15.26
CA ASP A 6 -16.80 37.51 -14.09
C ASP A 6 -16.98 36.27 -13.19
N HIS A 7 -18.12 35.58 -13.27
CA HIS A 7 -18.34 34.34 -12.50
C HIS A 7 -17.69 33.10 -13.14
N ALA A 8 -17.60 33.04 -14.46
CA ALA A 8 -16.96 31.92 -15.15
C ALA A 8 -15.43 31.90 -14.96
N MET A 9 -14.80 33.07 -14.81
CA MET A 9 -13.36 33.19 -14.65
C MET A 9 -12.87 32.81 -13.24
N ASN A 10 -13.70 32.99 -12.21
CA ASN A 10 -13.38 32.59 -10.84
C ASN A 10 -13.53 31.08 -10.59
N ASP A 11 -14.45 30.40 -11.28
CA ASP A 11 -14.57 28.93 -11.20
C ASP A 11 -13.49 28.20 -12.01
N LEU A 12 -13.04 28.79 -13.12
CA LEU A 12 -11.90 28.29 -13.89
C LEU A 12 -10.59 28.36 -13.08
N MET A 13 -10.42 29.42 -12.25
CA MET A 13 -9.23 29.56 -11.40
C MET A 13 -9.24 28.64 -10.17
N LYS A 14 -10.40 28.14 -9.72
CA LYS A 14 -10.48 27.16 -8.62
C LYS A 14 -10.18 25.73 -9.10
N THR A 15 -10.58 25.37 -10.31
CA THR A 15 -10.29 24.05 -10.90
C THR A 15 -8.85 23.89 -11.41
N LEU A 16 -8.14 24.99 -11.67
CA LEU A 16 -6.72 24.98 -12.06
C LEU A 16 -5.73 24.91 -10.90
N ARG A 17 -6.17 25.08 -9.64
CA ARG A 17 -5.32 24.91 -8.44
C ARG A 17 -5.20 23.47 -7.96
N GLN A 18 -5.88 22.52 -8.60
CA GLN A 18 -6.08 21.16 -8.07
C GLN A 18 -5.44 20.03 -8.89
N ARG A 19 -4.51 20.34 -9.80
CA ARG A 19 -3.78 19.33 -10.59
C ARG A 19 -2.33 19.74 -10.86
N CYS A 20 -1.51 19.79 -9.82
CA CYS A 20 -0.05 19.80 -9.95
C CYS A 20 0.57 19.08 -8.75
N PHE A 21 0.47 17.75 -8.72
CA PHE A 21 1.47 16.95 -8.01
C PHE A 21 2.48 16.48 -9.05
N ALA A 22 3.57 17.24 -9.16
CA ALA A 22 4.79 16.78 -9.80
C ALA A 22 5.55 15.95 -8.75
N ALA A 23 5.59 14.63 -8.92
CA ALA A 23 6.54 13.79 -8.22
C ALA A 23 7.73 13.56 -9.15
N ALA A 24 8.86 14.15 -8.80
CA ALA A 24 10.13 13.93 -9.46
C ALA A 24 10.63 12.52 -9.11
N ALA A 25 10.63 11.61 -10.10
CA ALA A 25 11.25 10.30 -9.95
C ALA A 25 12.77 10.47 -9.85
N ILE A 26 13.34 10.25 -8.66
CA ILE A 26 14.78 10.08 -8.48
C ILE A 26 15.11 8.66 -8.94
N ALA A 27 15.74 8.55 -10.11
CA ALA A 27 16.28 7.29 -10.60
C ALA A 27 17.52 6.90 -9.77
N ALA A 28 17.35 5.98 -8.82
CA ALA A 28 18.48 5.28 -8.22
C ALA A 28 18.96 4.19 -9.20
N PHE A 29 20.05 4.46 -9.91
CA PHE A 29 20.75 3.46 -10.70
C PHE A 29 21.56 2.54 -9.78
N ALA A 30 21.04 1.36 -9.47
CA ALA A 30 21.84 0.26 -8.93
C ALA A 30 22.45 -0.53 -10.10
N LEU A 31 23.72 -0.28 -10.40
CA LEU A 31 24.52 -1.11 -11.30
C LEU A 31 24.94 -2.39 -10.56
N ASN A 32 24.13 -3.45 -10.66
CA ASN A 32 24.61 -4.81 -10.48
C ASN A 32 24.24 -5.61 -11.72
N ALA A 33 25.25 -6.21 -12.38
CA ALA A 33 25.03 -7.14 -13.47
C ALA A 33 24.43 -8.44 -12.91
N HIS A 34 23.10 -8.51 -12.84
CA HIS A 34 22.32 -9.70 -12.48
C HIS A 34 21.34 -10.06 -13.61
N ALA A 35 20.74 -11.25 -13.53
CA ALA A 35 19.76 -11.78 -14.49
C ALA A 35 18.86 -10.69 -15.09
N ALA A 36 18.53 -10.81 -16.38
CA ALA A 36 17.80 -9.79 -17.10
C ALA A 36 16.44 -9.51 -16.41
N ILE A 37 16.39 -8.38 -15.69
CA ILE A 37 15.21 -7.83 -15.02
C ILE A 37 14.03 -7.60 -15.99
N GLY A 38 14.25 -7.76 -17.30
CA GLY A 38 13.21 -7.58 -18.31
C GLY A 38 12.69 -6.15 -18.24
N SER A 39 11.37 -6.01 -18.18
CA SER A 39 10.70 -4.73 -17.91
C SER A 39 10.16 -4.64 -16.47
N ALA A 40 10.71 -5.43 -15.54
CA ALA A 40 10.19 -5.49 -14.18
C ALA A 40 10.38 -4.16 -13.43
N SER A 41 9.36 -3.76 -12.69
CA SER A 41 9.30 -2.46 -12.05
C SER A 41 8.34 -2.42 -10.87
N ALA A 42 8.33 -1.31 -10.14
CA ALA A 42 7.37 -1.05 -9.08
C ALA A 42 5.90 -1.02 -9.58
N ALA A 43 5.68 -0.77 -10.88
CA ALA A 43 4.35 -0.72 -11.47
C ALA A 43 3.73 -2.11 -11.73
N ASP A 44 4.49 -3.18 -11.56
CA ASP A 44 4.03 -4.54 -11.86
C ASP A 44 3.08 -5.10 -10.79
N VAL A 45 3.12 -4.51 -9.59
CA VAL A 45 2.20 -4.81 -8.50
C VAL A 45 1.51 -3.52 -8.08
N THR A 46 0.19 -3.60 -7.94
CA THR A 46 -0.64 -2.46 -7.54
C THR A 46 -1.44 -2.78 -6.29
N LEU A 47 -1.83 -1.73 -5.57
CA LEU A 47 -2.79 -1.76 -4.49
C LEU A 47 -3.64 -0.49 -4.54
N ASP A 48 -4.95 -0.65 -4.45
CA ASP A 48 -5.94 0.44 -4.63
C ASP A 48 -5.75 1.23 -5.94
N GLY A 49 -5.30 0.54 -6.99
CA GLY A 49 -5.01 1.13 -8.30
C GLY A 49 -3.71 1.94 -8.39
N ALA A 50 -2.97 2.09 -7.30
CA ALA A 50 -1.65 2.71 -7.28
C ALA A 50 -0.53 1.66 -7.44
N PRO A 51 0.56 1.96 -8.17
CA PRO A 51 1.74 1.10 -8.19
C PRO A 51 2.44 1.10 -6.83
N ALA A 52 3.29 0.10 -6.58
CA ALA A 52 4.18 0.12 -5.42
C ALA A 52 5.15 1.31 -5.47
N ASP A 53 5.61 1.75 -4.30
CA ASP A 53 6.54 2.88 -4.14
C ASP A 53 7.98 2.50 -4.50
N ALA A 54 8.34 1.24 -4.27
CA ALA A 54 9.64 0.71 -4.61
C ALA A 54 9.59 -0.76 -5.05
N PHE A 55 10.65 -1.18 -5.74
CA PHE A 55 10.84 -2.54 -6.23
C PHE A 55 12.26 -3.02 -5.94
N ALA A 56 12.37 -4.27 -5.49
CA ALA A 56 13.63 -4.98 -5.34
C ALA A 56 13.59 -6.29 -6.12
N TYR A 57 14.72 -6.67 -6.70
CA TYR A 57 14.89 -7.92 -7.42
C TYR A 57 16.21 -8.56 -7.02
N GLN A 58 16.17 -9.88 -6.78
CA GLN A 58 17.37 -10.65 -6.50
C GLN A 58 17.32 -12.03 -7.15
N ASP A 59 18.42 -12.38 -7.83
CA ASP A 59 18.63 -13.71 -8.37
C ASP A 59 18.95 -14.72 -7.26
N GLY A 60 18.38 -15.92 -7.35
CA GLY A 60 18.55 -16.98 -6.36
C GLY A 60 17.82 -16.76 -5.03
N TRP A 61 17.02 -15.70 -4.91
CA TRP A 61 16.31 -15.37 -3.67
C TRP A 61 14.90 -15.97 -3.65
N ASN A 62 14.53 -16.61 -2.53
CA ASN A 62 13.19 -17.12 -2.28
C ASN A 62 12.64 -16.46 -1.00
N PRO A 63 11.76 -15.43 -1.10
CA PRO A 63 11.17 -14.76 0.07
C PRO A 63 10.46 -15.70 1.04
N HIS A 64 10.00 -16.85 0.55
CA HIS A 64 9.26 -17.82 1.34
C HIS A 64 10.17 -18.79 2.12
N ALA A 65 11.50 -18.70 1.97
CA ALA A 65 12.44 -19.58 2.63
C ALA A 65 12.44 -19.41 4.16
N GLY A 66 12.59 -20.53 4.89
CA GLY A 66 12.66 -20.54 6.36
C GLY A 66 11.34 -20.22 7.06
N PRO A 67 11.24 -20.39 8.38
CA PRO A 67 9.98 -20.20 9.11
C PRO A 67 9.50 -18.74 9.15
N MET A 68 10.41 -17.77 9.07
CA MET A 68 10.10 -16.33 9.15
C MET A 68 10.14 -15.62 7.79
N GLY A 69 10.19 -16.38 6.69
CA GLY A 69 10.53 -15.82 5.39
C GLY A 69 11.98 -15.34 5.34
N ASP A 70 12.40 -14.89 4.17
CA ASP A 70 13.75 -14.39 3.91
C ASP A 70 13.68 -12.98 3.32
N THR A 71 14.08 -11.99 4.12
CA THR A 71 14.10 -10.57 3.74
C THR A 71 15.41 -10.14 3.08
N SER A 72 16.40 -11.03 2.96
CA SER A 72 17.72 -10.68 2.43
C SER A 72 17.69 -10.16 1.00
N GLY A 73 16.67 -10.53 0.22
CA GLY A 73 16.41 -10.06 -1.14
C GLY A 73 16.07 -8.59 -1.30
N PHE A 74 15.65 -7.92 -0.21
CA PHE A 74 15.42 -6.48 -0.23
C PHE A 74 16.74 -5.71 -0.30
N GLY A 75 17.82 -6.28 0.26
CA GLY A 75 19.08 -5.57 0.48
C GLY A 75 18.81 -4.24 1.19
N THR A 76 19.32 -3.15 0.62
CA THR A 76 19.09 -1.77 1.09
C THR A 76 18.04 -1.02 0.27
N ALA A 77 17.30 -1.71 -0.61
CA ALA A 77 16.40 -1.06 -1.57
C ALA A 77 15.27 -0.27 -0.90
N PHE A 78 14.89 -0.67 0.32
CA PHE A 78 13.76 -0.12 1.07
C PHE A 78 14.19 0.72 2.30
N ASP A 79 15.49 0.94 2.48
CA ASP A 79 16.04 1.66 3.65
C ASP A 79 15.67 3.15 3.66
N ALA A 80 15.34 3.72 2.50
CA ALA A 80 14.96 5.13 2.38
C ALA A 80 13.52 5.43 2.85
N PHE A 81 12.69 4.39 3.04
CA PHE A 81 11.26 4.51 3.28
C PHE A 81 10.89 4.38 4.76
N GLY A 82 11.74 3.76 5.57
CA GLY A 82 11.44 3.55 6.98
C GLY A 82 12.64 3.01 7.75
N THR A 83 12.43 2.68 9.02
CA THR A 83 13.52 2.25 9.90
C THR A 83 13.18 0.96 10.62
N GLY A 84 14.19 0.09 10.80
CA GLY A 84 14.00 -1.19 11.44
C GLY A 84 13.77 -2.33 10.44
N ASP A 85 13.57 -3.53 11.00
CA ASP A 85 13.56 -4.77 10.25
C ASP A 85 12.15 -5.09 9.75
N PHE A 86 12.04 -5.58 8.52
CA PHE A 86 10.83 -6.21 8.03
C PHE A 86 10.59 -7.54 8.76
N THR A 87 9.35 -7.78 9.14
CA THR A 87 8.90 -9.01 9.81
C THR A 87 7.89 -9.75 8.95
N LEU A 88 7.79 -11.07 9.12
CA LEU A 88 6.83 -11.88 8.38
C LEU A 88 5.40 -11.48 8.75
N LEU A 89 4.63 -11.07 7.75
CA LEU A 89 3.20 -10.87 7.91
C LEU A 89 2.43 -12.14 7.56
N ALA A 90 2.67 -12.69 6.37
CA ALA A 90 1.92 -13.85 5.89
C ALA A 90 2.69 -14.64 4.83
N LYS A 91 2.33 -15.91 4.69
CA LYS A 91 2.75 -16.77 3.59
C LYS A 91 1.53 -17.29 2.86
N TYR A 92 1.56 -17.24 1.53
CA TYR A 92 0.52 -17.88 0.75
C TYR A 92 0.79 -19.37 0.67
N GLU A 93 -0.11 -20.17 1.25
CA GLU A 93 -0.07 -21.63 1.25
C GLU A 93 -1.19 -22.19 0.36
N ASP A 94 -1.24 -23.52 0.17
CA ASP A 94 -2.28 -24.17 -0.65
C ASP A 94 -3.72 -23.84 -0.22
N SER A 95 -3.94 -23.58 1.08
CA SER A 95 -5.23 -23.17 1.63
C SER A 95 -5.50 -21.66 1.58
N GLY A 96 -4.60 -20.87 1.00
CA GLY A 96 -4.60 -19.42 1.08
C GLY A 96 -3.66 -18.89 2.16
N PHE A 97 -3.91 -17.67 2.63
CA PHE A 97 -3.15 -17.10 3.74
C PHE A 97 -3.62 -17.69 5.09
N PRO A 98 -2.70 -17.96 6.03
CA PRO A 98 -3.07 -18.24 7.42
C PRO A 98 -3.76 -17.01 8.05
N ASP A 99 -4.37 -17.19 9.23
CA ASP A 99 -5.03 -16.08 9.94
C ASP A 99 -4.03 -14.96 10.27
N THR A 100 -4.23 -13.80 9.64
CA THR A 100 -3.42 -12.58 9.77
C THR A 100 -4.16 -11.46 10.48
N SER A 101 -5.20 -11.81 11.27
CA SER A 101 -6.06 -10.86 11.96
C SER A 101 -5.26 -9.70 12.60
N PRO A 102 -5.70 -8.44 12.40
CA PRO A 102 -6.97 -8.03 11.79
C PRO A 102 -6.97 -7.93 10.25
N LEU A 103 -5.83 -8.13 9.59
CA LEU A 103 -5.76 -8.06 8.13
C LEU A 103 -6.14 -9.41 7.52
N THR A 104 -6.89 -9.39 6.43
CA THR A 104 -7.23 -10.57 5.64
C THR A 104 -6.78 -10.35 4.21
N PHE A 105 -6.04 -11.30 3.65
CA PHE A 105 -5.50 -11.21 2.30
C PHE A 105 -6.19 -12.22 1.37
N THR A 106 -6.31 -11.84 0.10
CA THR A 106 -6.67 -12.78 -0.97
C THR A 106 -5.60 -12.76 -2.05
N PHE A 107 -5.46 -13.87 -2.77
CA PHE A 107 -4.53 -13.99 -3.88
C PHE A 107 -5.11 -14.96 -4.91
N ALA A 108 -5.04 -14.55 -6.17
CA ALA A 108 -5.50 -15.34 -7.31
C ALA A 108 -4.50 -15.23 -8.46
N GLN A 109 -4.31 -16.34 -9.16
CA GLN A 109 -3.48 -16.42 -10.36
C GLN A 109 -4.36 -16.41 -11.60
N ALA A 110 -3.97 -15.61 -12.60
CA ALA A 110 -4.53 -15.68 -13.93
C ALA A 110 -3.98 -16.92 -14.68
N PRO A 111 -4.65 -17.38 -15.75
CA PRO A 111 -4.12 -18.45 -16.59
C PRO A 111 -2.69 -18.15 -17.07
N GLY A 112 -1.80 -19.12 -16.92
CA GLY A 112 -0.38 -18.98 -17.24
C GLY A 112 0.52 -18.64 -16.04
N GLY A 113 -0.06 -18.23 -14.90
CA GLY A 113 0.67 -18.09 -13.63
C GLY A 113 1.69 -16.94 -13.60
N THR A 114 1.64 -16.01 -14.56
CA THR A 114 2.55 -14.84 -14.62
C THR A 114 1.88 -13.54 -14.20
N SER A 115 0.60 -13.57 -13.86
CA SER A 115 -0.14 -12.41 -13.38
C SER A 115 -1.35 -12.84 -12.56
N GLY A 116 -2.01 -11.87 -11.94
CA GLY A 116 -3.26 -12.12 -11.23
C GLY A 116 -3.72 -10.94 -10.39
N THR A 117 -4.55 -11.23 -9.40
CA THR A 117 -5.11 -10.24 -8.48
C THR A 117 -4.83 -10.64 -7.04
N TRP A 118 -4.86 -9.65 -6.16
CA TRP A 118 -4.76 -9.83 -4.72
C TRP A 118 -5.57 -8.74 -4.02
N SER A 119 -5.74 -8.85 -2.72
CA SER A 119 -6.38 -7.79 -1.94
C SER A 119 -5.96 -7.85 -0.48
N VAL A 120 -6.20 -6.75 0.22
CA VAL A 120 -6.18 -6.70 1.69
C VAL A 120 -7.45 -6.05 2.21
N THR A 121 -8.01 -6.63 3.27
CA THR A 121 -9.16 -6.12 4.00
C THR A 121 -8.79 -6.01 5.47
N ASN A 122 -9.06 -4.86 6.10
CA ASN A 122 -8.92 -4.72 7.55
C ASN A 122 -10.25 -5.04 8.24
N THR A 123 -10.28 -6.18 8.94
CA THR A 123 -11.46 -6.68 9.65
C THR A 123 -11.56 -6.16 11.10
N GLY A 124 -10.58 -5.36 11.54
CA GLY A 124 -10.55 -4.73 12.86
C GLY A 124 -11.40 -3.46 12.95
N SER A 125 -11.24 -2.74 14.06
CA SER A 125 -11.92 -1.46 14.36
C SER A 125 -11.05 -0.23 14.14
N ASP A 126 -9.73 -0.42 14.06
CA ASP A 126 -8.75 0.67 14.00
C ASP A 126 -8.22 0.81 12.57
N ILE A 127 -7.86 2.03 12.18
CA ILE A 127 -7.10 2.26 10.94
C ILE A 127 -5.70 1.72 11.15
N ILE A 128 -5.20 0.97 10.17
CA ILE A 128 -3.84 0.43 10.17
C ILE A 128 -3.04 1.18 9.12
N THR A 129 -1.88 1.67 9.50
CA THR A 129 -0.84 2.16 8.59
C THR A 129 0.36 1.25 8.76
N LEU A 130 0.94 0.75 7.66
CA LEU A 130 2.15 -0.06 7.69
C LEU A 130 2.94 0.09 6.39
N ASP A 131 4.23 -0.22 6.45
CA ASP A 131 4.99 -0.59 5.26
C ASP A 131 4.63 -2.03 4.90
N LEU A 132 4.00 -2.24 3.74
CA LEU A 132 3.60 -3.56 3.27
C LEU A 132 4.48 -3.99 2.11
N VAL A 133 5.17 -5.12 2.25
CA VAL A 133 5.94 -5.72 1.15
C VAL A 133 5.22 -6.94 0.61
N PHE A 134 4.94 -6.92 -0.68
CA PHE A 134 4.47 -8.07 -1.45
C PHE A 134 5.68 -8.72 -2.13
N ALA A 135 5.99 -9.99 -1.88
CA ALA A 135 7.20 -10.64 -2.41
C ALA A 135 6.91 -11.99 -3.08
N ILE A 136 7.25 -12.12 -4.35
CA ILE A 136 7.05 -13.32 -5.17
C ILE A 136 8.38 -14.02 -5.42
N HIS A 137 8.39 -15.35 -5.29
CA HIS A 137 9.40 -16.21 -5.90
C HIS A 137 8.88 -16.76 -7.24
N ALA A 138 9.69 -16.67 -8.29
CA ALA A 138 9.44 -17.34 -9.57
C ALA A 138 10.74 -17.58 -10.34
N GLY A 139 10.90 -18.79 -10.90
CA GLY A 139 12.02 -19.13 -11.79
C GLY A 139 13.37 -19.37 -11.13
N ASN A 140 13.45 -19.39 -9.79
CA ASN A 140 14.66 -19.26 -8.97
C ASN A 140 15.11 -17.80 -8.70
N GLN A 141 14.19 -16.85 -8.78
CA GLN A 141 14.42 -15.42 -8.55
C GLN A 141 13.30 -14.88 -7.67
N GLY A 142 13.59 -13.80 -6.95
CA GLY A 142 12.60 -13.11 -6.14
C GLY A 142 12.42 -11.67 -6.58
N GLY A 143 11.16 -11.21 -6.56
CA GLY A 143 10.78 -9.81 -6.71
C GLY A 143 10.00 -9.35 -5.49
N ALA A 144 10.25 -8.13 -5.02
CA ALA A 144 9.57 -7.51 -3.88
C ALA A 144 9.07 -6.12 -4.25
N TRP A 145 7.86 -5.79 -3.81
CA TRP A 145 7.21 -4.51 -4.04
C TRP A 145 6.76 -3.93 -2.71
N LEU A 146 7.25 -2.73 -2.40
CA LEU A 146 6.96 -2.01 -1.17
C LEU A 146 5.82 -1.01 -1.41
N PHE A 147 4.81 -1.07 -0.55
CA PHE A 147 3.82 0.00 -0.35
C PHE A 147 4.15 0.70 0.96
N ASP A 148 4.68 1.91 0.86
CA ASP A 148 5.16 2.73 1.98
C ASP A 148 3.98 3.44 2.67
N ASP A 149 3.96 3.43 4.01
CA ASP A 149 2.89 4.08 4.79
C ASP A 149 1.45 3.72 4.32
N GLN A 150 1.23 2.47 3.90
CA GLN A 150 -0.04 2.03 3.34
C GLN A 150 -1.14 2.08 4.40
N VAL A 151 -2.12 2.95 4.18
CA VAL A 151 -3.30 3.08 5.05
C VAL A 151 -4.36 2.06 4.63
N ILE A 152 -4.86 1.31 5.60
CA ILE A 152 -5.92 0.31 5.45
C ILE A 152 -7.02 0.61 6.48
N ASN A 153 -8.10 1.26 6.00
CA ASN A 153 -9.23 1.63 6.83
C ASN A 153 -9.99 0.40 7.34
N PRO A 154 -10.54 0.43 8.57
CA PRO A 154 -11.28 -0.68 9.11
C PRO A 154 -12.64 -0.83 8.44
N GLY A 155 -13.10 -2.08 8.34
CA GLY A 155 -14.42 -2.43 7.84
C GLY A 155 -14.34 -3.51 6.77
N ALA A 156 -15.10 -4.59 6.94
CA ALA A 156 -15.09 -5.72 6.01
C ALA A 156 -15.52 -5.37 4.57
N THR A 157 -16.13 -4.19 4.35
CA THR A 157 -16.49 -3.66 3.03
C THR A 157 -15.39 -2.82 2.40
N GLU A 158 -14.43 -2.34 3.18
CA GLU A 158 -13.28 -1.55 2.72
C GLU A 158 -12.15 -2.53 2.39
N THR A 159 -12.17 -3.02 1.15
CA THR A 159 -11.13 -3.93 0.62
C THR A 159 -10.31 -3.17 -0.41
N LEU A 160 -8.99 -3.12 -0.21
CA LEU A 160 -8.07 -2.56 -1.18
C LEU A 160 -7.74 -3.63 -2.23
N PRO A 161 -8.19 -3.49 -3.50
CA PRO A 161 -7.89 -4.44 -4.55
C PRO A 161 -6.49 -4.19 -5.12
N GLY A 162 -5.81 -5.23 -5.56
CA GLY A 162 -4.50 -5.15 -6.18
C GLY A 162 -4.35 -6.09 -7.38
N THR A 163 -3.41 -5.75 -8.26
CA THR A 163 -2.96 -6.60 -9.37
C THR A 163 -1.51 -6.96 -9.18
N TRP A 164 -1.06 -8.03 -9.81
CA TRP A 164 0.36 -8.37 -9.87
C TRP A 164 0.71 -8.98 -11.23
N GLN A 165 1.96 -8.79 -11.64
CA GLN A 165 2.54 -9.39 -12.83
C GLN A 165 4.02 -9.68 -12.65
N ILE A 166 4.49 -10.76 -13.26
CA ILE A 166 5.90 -11.16 -13.32
C ILE A 166 6.44 -10.73 -14.68
N LEU A 167 7.21 -9.63 -14.70
CA LEU A 167 7.84 -9.10 -15.91
C LEU A 167 9.36 -9.31 -15.99
N TRP A 168 9.98 -9.89 -14.96
CA TRP A 168 11.37 -10.34 -15.07
C TRP A 168 11.46 -11.58 -15.95
N THR A 169 12.62 -11.74 -16.55
CA THR A 169 12.88 -12.84 -17.49
C THR A 169 13.95 -13.76 -16.94
N VAL A 170 13.82 -15.04 -17.24
CA VAL A 170 14.76 -16.08 -16.80
C VAL A 170 15.25 -16.91 -17.99
N GLY A 171 16.46 -17.46 -17.86
CA GLY A 171 17.10 -18.28 -18.87
C GLY A 171 17.44 -17.53 -20.17
N ASN A 172 17.99 -18.26 -21.14
CA ASN A 172 18.50 -17.66 -22.38
C ASN A 172 17.40 -17.26 -23.38
N ASN A 173 16.15 -17.67 -23.15
CA ASN A 173 15.02 -17.41 -24.04
C ASN A 173 14.19 -16.18 -23.63
N GLY A 174 14.57 -15.48 -22.56
CA GLY A 174 13.89 -14.26 -22.11
C GLY A 174 12.44 -14.48 -21.71
N SER A 175 12.09 -15.68 -21.23
CA SER A 175 10.71 -16.01 -20.84
C SER A 175 10.41 -15.58 -19.41
N ASN A 176 9.18 -15.15 -19.14
CA ASN A 176 8.72 -14.88 -17.78
C ASN A 176 8.44 -16.20 -17.05
N PRO A 177 9.01 -16.42 -15.85
CA PRO A 177 8.71 -17.63 -15.08
C PRO A 177 7.30 -17.59 -14.53
N ALA A 178 6.70 -18.77 -14.35
CA ALA A 178 5.45 -18.89 -13.61
C ALA A 178 5.69 -18.71 -12.10
N PHE A 179 4.69 -18.16 -11.42
CA PHE A 179 4.59 -18.02 -9.97
C PHE A 179 4.93 -19.33 -9.24
N SER A 180 5.69 -19.23 -8.15
CA SER A 180 5.97 -20.35 -7.26
C SER A 180 5.39 -20.14 -5.86
N ASN A 181 5.66 -19.00 -5.23
CA ASN A 181 5.13 -18.67 -3.91
C ASN A 181 5.05 -17.15 -3.69
N LEU A 182 4.25 -16.76 -2.70
CA LEU A 182 4.08 -15.39 -2.25
C LEU A 182 4.32 -15.32 -0.74
N THR A 183 5.05 -14.29 -0.32
CA THR A 183 5.25 -13.94 1.08
C THR A 183 4.98 -12.45 1.25
N LEU A 184 4.29 -12.10 2.32
CA LEU A 184 4.02 -10.73 2.73
C LEU A 184 4.86 -10.41 3.96
N PHE A 185 5.46 -9.23 3.95
CA PHE A 185 6.21 -8.71 5.09
C PHE A 185 5.67 -7.34 5.49
N GLU A 186 5.92 -6.96 6.73
CA GLU A 186 5.57 -5.64 7.22
C GLU A 186 6.67 -4.99 8.05
N ARG A 187 6.61 -3.66 8.12
CA ARG A 187 7.38 -2.81 9.02
C ARG A 187 6.50 -1.62 9.45
N ASP A 188 6.87 -0.97 10.55
CA ASP A 188 6.30 0.32 10.98
C ASP A 188 4.76 0.32 11.12
N ARG A 189 4.19 -0.81 11.56
CA ARG A 189 2.74 -0.93 11.80
C ARG A 189 2.28 0.01 12.92
N VAL A 190 1.37 0.92 12.60
CA VAL A 190 0.67 1.81 13.52
C VAL A 190 -0.84 1.60 13.44
N THR A 191 -1.49 1.46 14.59
CA THR A 191 -2.96 1.38 14.70
C THR A 191 -3.51 2.68 15.27
N THR A 192 -4.46 3.32 14.59
CA THR A 192 -5.14 4.52 15.06
C THR A 192 -6.65 4.26 15.25
N PRO A 193 -7.19 4.48 16.46
CA PRO A 193 -8.62 4.27 16.70
C PRO A 193 -9.49 5.19 15.84
N VAL A 194 -10.58 4.64 15.27
CA VAL A 194 -11.61 5.46 14.62
C VAL A 194 -12.51 6.06 15.71
N PRO A 195 -12.63 7.40 15.82
CA PRO A 195 -13.48 8.00 16.85
C PRO A 195 -14.94 7.59 16.64
N GLU A 196 -15.55 7.02 17.67
CA GLU A 196 -16.95 6.64 17.60
C GLU A 196 -17.84 7.85 17.29
N PRO A 197 -18.92 7.70 16.52
CA PRO A 197 -19.88 8.79 16.26
C PRO A 197 -20.41 9.45 17.55
N GLY A 198 -20.49 8.68 18.64
CA GLY A 198 -20.84 9.16 19.97
C GLY A 198 -19.84 10.17 20.55
N THR A 199 -18.54 10.01 20.28
CA THR A 199 -17.50 10.93 20.73
C THR A 199 -17.69 12.32 20.14
N TYR A 200 -18.00 12.40 18.84
CA TYR A 200 -18.33 13.67 18.19
C TYR A 200 -19.62 14.29 18.74
N THR A 201 -20.62 13.45 19.02
CA THR A 201 -21.89 13.90 19.61
C THR A 201 -21.68 14.47 21.02
N MET A 202 -20.85 13.82 21.84
CA MET A 202 -20.51 14.27 23.18
C MET A 202 -19.63 15.52 23.17
N LEU A 203 -18.69 15.63 22.24
CA LEU A 203 -17.89 16.84 22.03
C LEU A 203 -18.79 18.04 21.67
N LEU A 204 -19.70 17.85 20.70
CA LEU A 204 -20.66 18.88 20.31
C LEU A 204 -21.61 19.24 21.45
N ALA A 205 -22.10 18.26 22.20
CA ALA A 205 -22.93 18.49 23.38
C ALA A 205 -22.19 19.33 24.43
N GLY A 206 -20.91 19.01 24.70
CA GLY A 206 -20.06 19.78 25.60
C GLY A 206 -19.84 21.22 25.15
N LEU A 207 -19.63 21.44 23.85
CA LEU A 207 -19.48 22.77 23.26
C LEU A 207 -20.77 23.60 23.36
N VAL A 208 -21.94 22.98 23.11
CA VAL A 208 -23.24 23.65 23.25
C VAL A 208 -23.48 24.07 24.69
N VAL A 209 -23.23 23.19 25.67
CA VAL A 209 -23.39 23.50 27.10
C VAL A 209 -22.49 24.68 27.51
N THR A 210 -21.23 24.67 27.06
CA THR A 210 -20.26 25.73 27.36
C THR A 210 -20.69 27.07 26.76
N GLY A 211 -21.14 27.08 25.50
CA GLY A 211 -21.63 28.28 24.82
C GLY A 211 -22.88 28.88 25.50
N VAL A 212 -23.82 28.03 25.93
CA VAL A 212 -25.02 28.47 26.66
C VAL A 212 -24.64 29.06 28.03
N ALA A 213 -23.70 28.44 28.75
CA ALA A 213 -23.23 28.94 30.05
C ALA A 213 -22.54 30.30 29.94
N MET A 214 -21.70 30.51 28.93
CA MET A 214 -21.06 31.80 28.66
C MET A 214 -22.07 32.90 28.29
N ARG A 215 -23.07 32.58 27.47
CA ARG A 215 -24.12 33.54 27.10
C ARG A 215 -24.96 33.99 28.29
N ARG A 216 -25.18 33.10 29.27
CA ARG A 216 -25.88 33.44 30.52
C ARG A 216 -25.06 34.39 31.40
N ARG A 217 -23.74 34.19 31.50
CA ARG A 217 -22.85 35.08 32.27
C ARG A 217 -22.78 36.49 31.71
N ASN A 218 -22.72 36.67 30.40
CA ASN A 218 -22.65 37.99 29.77
C ASN A 218 -23.97 38.78 29.81
N ARG A 219 -25.09 38.17 30.22
CA ARG A 219 -26.37 38.86 30.40
C ARG A 219 -26.65 39.24 31.86
N ALA A 220 -25.80 38.80 32.78
CA ALA A 220 -25.93 39.07 34.22
C ALA A 220 -24.97 40.18 34.70
N HIS A 221 -24.20 40.77 33.80
CA HIS A 221 -23.39 41.97 33.98
C HIS A 221 -23.90 43.06 33.04
#